data_AF-A0A1Q3TKE7-F1
#
_entry.id   AF-A0A1Q3TKE7-F1
#
_cell.length_a   1.000
_cell.length_b   1.000
_cell.length_c   1.000
_cell.angle_alpha   90.00
_cell.angle_beta   90.00
_cell.angle_gamma   90.00
#
_symmetry.space_group_name_H-M   'P 1'
#
loop_
_entity.id
_entity.type
_entity.pdbx_description
1 polymer ?
#
loop_
_entity_poly.entity_id
_entity_poly.type
_entity_poly.pdbx_seq_one_letter_code
_entity_poly.pdbx_strand_id
1 'polypeptide(L)'
;MTASENKEQVFYLWECPKCGIANQTDLIFCPNCAFNEGLAEPAPNSPEKISKIAEALGSAIDWSLKHGQHKPADVLAQAAKRHRDLHDLPDLRRLPPAALGRLADSYLNFNRLGATGTGLTAGLPGGLAAFATIPADISALVYFSLHCLSGISQSYSLETASETGQTIELLAFAYASKFETLVIGQRRLENIDLAAYLLQKPEQTRLVKGCLLKQLSSYLTVDFAKTSWATFLPVVGGVVNGVDNFWFLGEVGKRGKQFYRTLLPLLPVPPAPPRSISPAIPAPVTLEVREERLEVSGQIFNLYLVSPVGDAQATWVVVLGEKPLAENFAEKLGLVGVGAVALDGAIGAEGFKEVWGALPGFLENFGGEGIEGLNLLGLGNGSSLALEVLPDLAPQPHGVVIYDPAPLVAPLKIEVPVLVQLGGEASAQDTTWLNHLQPSGKSGLISINTFDGSFADLARARTAESPRSGLDWSWKDALEWFRRPG
;
A
#
# COMPACT_ATOMS: atom_id res chain seq x y z
N MET A 1 10.43 -57.15 -10.77
CA MET A 1 10.57 -56.28 -11.96
C MET A 1 9.24 -56.29 -12.68
N THR A 2 8.35 -55.36 -12.34
CA THR A 2 7.06 -55.17 -13.01
C THR A 2 7.27 -54.17 -14.15
N ALA A 3 7.03 -54.63 -15.38
CA ALA A 3 7.04 -53.77 -16.56
C ALA A 3 5.90 -52.75 -16.43
N SER A 4 6.23 -51.48 -16.22
CA SER A 4 5.24 -50.40 -16.29
C SER A 4 4.82 -50.21 -17.73
N GLU A 5 3.53 -50.44 -18.00
CA GLU A 5 2.89 -50.13 -19.27
C GLU A 5 3.12 -48.66 -19.64
N ASN A 6 3.95 -48.45 -20.66
CA ASN A 6 4.17 -47.15 -21.28
C ASN A 6 2.92 -46.86 -22.13
N LYS A 7 1.89 -46.26 -21.52
CA LYS A 7 0.75 -45.74 -22.29
C LYS A 7 1.24 -44.60 -23.16
N GLU A 8 1.37 -44.84 -24.46
CA GLU A 8 1.59 -43.79 -25.46
C GLU A 8 0.49 -42.74 -25.31
N GLN A 9 0.85 -41.56 -24.82
CA GLN A 9 -0.04 -40.40 -24.85
C GLN A 9 -0.18 -39.96 -26.32
N VAL A 10 -1.34 -40.25 -26.91
CA VAL A 10 -1.71 -39.74 -28.23
C VAL A 10 -2.01 -38.25 -28.08
N PHE A 11 -1.10 -37.39 -28.54
CA PHE A 11 -1.32 -35.94 -28.57
C PHE A 11 -2.10 -35.57 -29.84
N TYR A 12 -3.27 -34.95 -29.69
CA TYR A 12 -3.96 -34.32 -30.81
C TYR A 12 -3.27 -32.99 -31.14
N LEU A 13 -3.03 -32.75 -32.43
CA LEU A 13 -2.35 -31.55 -32.96
C LEU A 13 -3.30 -30.70 -33.81
N TRP A 14 -3.10 -29.39 -33.83
CA TRP A 14 -3.73 -28.46 -34.79
C TRP A 14 -2.67 -27.67 -35.56
N GLU A 15 -2.86 -27.48 -36.86
CA GLU A 15 -1.93 -26.71 -37.69
C GLU A 15 -2.21 -25.21 -37.62
N CYS A 16 -1.16 -24.42 -37.39
CA CYS A 16 -1.28 -22.96 -37.38
C CYS A 16 -1.55 -22.42 -38.79
N PRO A 17 -2.64 -21.67 -39.02
CA PRO A 17 -2.99 -21.20 -40.37
C PRO A 17 -1.99 -20.18 -40.95
N LYS A 18 -1.14 -19.56 -40.11
CA LYS A 18 -0.16 -18.55 -40.55
C LYS A 18 1.20 -19.14 -40.89
N CYS A 19 1.70 -20.09 -40.09
CA CYS A 19 3.05 -20.64 -40.27
C CYS A 19 3.09 -22.13 -40.59
N GLY A 20 1.93 -22.81 -40.65
CA GLY A 20 1.84 -24.24 -40.95
C GLY A 20 2.36 -25.17 -39.85
N ILE A 21 2.86 -24.65 -38.73
CA ILE A 21 3.41 -25.47 -37.65
C ILE A 21 2.27 -26.15 -36.88
N ALA A 22 2.39 -27.46 -36.66
CA ALA A 22 1.51 -28.23 -35.80
C ALA A 22 1.76 -27.91 -34.31
N ASN A 23 0.70 -27.60 -33.58
CA ASN A 23 0.70 -27.23 -32.16
C ASN A 23 -0.13 -28.25 -31.37
N GLN A 24 0.19 -28.44 -30.09
CA GLN A 24 -0.63 -29.27 -29.21
C GLN A 24 -2.03 -28.66 -29.02
N THR A 25 -3.06 -29.50 -28.94
CA THR A 25 -4.48 -29.09 -28.84
C THR A 25 -4.84 -28.36 -27.56
N ASP A 26 -4.04 -28.49 -26.51
CA ASP A 26 -4.16 -27.74 -25.26
C ASP A 26 -3.56 -26.32 -25.34
N LEU A 27 -2.83 -25.99 -26.42
CA LEU A 27 -2.35 -24.64 -26.67
C LEU A 27 -3.46 -23.79 -27.28
N ILE A 28 -3.78 -22.67 -26.63
CA ILE A 28 -4.82 -21.74 -27.09
C ILE A 28 -4.33 -20.75 -28.15
N PHE A 29 -3.03 -20.70 -28.46
CA PHE A 29 -2.40 -19.90 -29.51
C PHE A 29 -1.17 -20.61 -30.09
N CYS A 30 -0.65 -20.14 -31.24
CA CYS A 30 0.59 -20.69 -31.82
C CYS A 30 1.84 -20.05 -31.20
N PRO A 31 2.70 -20.79 -30.48
CA PRO A 31 3.86 -20.22 -29.79
C PRO A 31 4.87 -19.61 -30.76
N ASN A 32 5.07 -20.20 -31.95
CA ASN A 32 5.98 -19.67 -32.95
C ASN A 32 5.49 -18.31 -33.50
N CYS A 33 4.19 -18.17 -33.78
CA CYS A 33 3.65 -16.88 -34.20
C CYS A 33 3.71 -15.85 -33.08
N ALA A 34 3.39 -16.23 -31.84
CA ALA A 34 3.51 -15.35 -30.69
C ALA A 34 4.97 -14.90 -30.45
N PHE A 35 5.95 -15.80 -30.59
CA PHE A 35 7.37 -15.46 -30.45
C PHE A 35 7.80 -14.42 -31.47
N ASN A 36 7.44 -14.64 -32.73
CA ASN A 36 7.73 -13.70 -33.80
C ASN A 36 6.97 -12.37 -33.65
N GLU A 37 5.76 -12.38 -33.09
CA GLU A 37 5.00 -11.16 -32.78
C GLU A 37 5.63 -10.36 -31.64
N GLY A 38 6.15 -11.04 -30.61
CA GLY A 38 6.92 -10.43 -29.53
C GLY A 38 8.24 -9.83 -30.02
N LEU A 39 8.88 -10.46 -31.01
CA LEU A 39 10.14 -10.00 -31.61
C LEU A 39 10.01 -8.99 -32.75
N ALA A 40 8.84 -8.88 -33.41
CA ALA A 40 8.71 -7.99 -34.55
C ALA A 40 9.07 -6.54 -34.15
N GLU A 41 9.68 -5.77 -35.05
CA GLU A 41 9.91 -4.35 -34.76
C GLU A 41 8.56 -3.60 -34.78
N PRO A 42 8.45 -2.44 -34.09
CA PRO A 42 7.28 -1.57 -34.23
C PRO A 42 7.06 -1.22 -35.70
N ALA A 43 5.82 -0.94 -36.08
CA ALA A 43 5.44 -0.74 -37.48
C ALA A 43 6.42 0.23 -38.19
N PRO A 44 6.92 -0.10 -39.40
CA PRO A 44 8.01 0.63 -40.06
C PRO A 44 7.68 2.09 -40.40
N ASN A 45 6.43 2.51 -40.23
CA ASN A 45 5.94 3.87 -40.48
C ASN A 45 5.68 4.67 -39.19
N SER A 46 6.05 4.15 -38.02
CA SER A 46 5.94 4.94 -36.79
C SER A 46 7.09 5.96 -36.74
N PRO A 47 6.81 7.26 -36.49
CA PRO A 47 7.85 8.25 -36.23
C PRO A 47 8.84 7.75 -35.18
N GLU A 48 10.15 7.89 -35.41
CA GLU A 48 11.23 7.41 -34.50
C GLU A 48 10.99 7.77 -33.03
N LYS A 49 10.37 8.95 -32.76
CA LYS A 49 9.99 9.40 -31.42
C LYS A 49 8.97 8.50 -30.72
N ILE A 50 8.02 7.92 -31.46
CA ILE A 50 6.99 7.02 -30.92
C ILE A 50 7.60 5.68 -30.49
N SER A 51 8.57 5.14 -31.25
CA SER A 51 9.29 3.92 -30.85
C SER A 51 10.02 4.09 -29.52
N LYS A 52 10.76 5.19 -29.35
CA LYS A 52 11.54 5.46 -28.13
C LYS A 52 10.65 5.63 -26.89
N ILE A 53 9.47 6.25 -27.03
CA ILE A 53 8.51 6.37 -25.93
C ILE A 53 7.92 5.01 -25.57
N ALA A 54 7.57 4.18 -26.56
CA ALA A 54 7.05 2.84 -26.32
C ALA A 54 8.08 1.91 -25.66
N GLU A 55 9.35 1.99 -26.05
CA GLU A 55 10.45 1.24 -25.42
C GLU A 55 10.68 1.69 -23.97
N ALA A 56 10.68 2.99 -23.73
CA ALA A 56 10.82 3.52 -22.38
C ALA A 56 9.64 3.07 -21.51
N LEU A 57 8.40 3.17 -22.03
CA LEU A 57 7.20 2.76 -21.30
C LEU A 57 7.17 1.25 -21.01
N GLY A 58 7.59 0.42 -21.97
CA GLY A 58 7.78 -1.02 -21.73
C GLY A 58 8.79 -1.29 -20.62
N SER A 59 9.90 -0.54 -20.59
CA SER A 59 10.94 -0.64 -19.57
C SER A 59 10.44 -0.20 -18.18
N ALA A 60 9.69 0.90 -18.14
CA ALA A 60 9.01 1.43 -16.97
C ALA A 60 8.02 0.43 -16.34
N ILE A 61 7.20 -0.20 -17.19
CA ILE A 61 6.24 -1.23 -16.77
C ILE A 61 6.99 -2.44 -16.22
N ASP A 62 7.99 -2.97 -16.93
CA ASP A 62 8.75 -4.14 -16.46
C ASP A 62 9.51 -3.85 -15.16
N TRP A 63 10.07 -2.66 -15.03
CA TRP A 63 10.71 -2.22 -13.78
C TRP A 63 9.69 -2.18 -12.63
N SER A 64 8.51 -1.60 -12.86
CA SER A 64 7.44 -1.50 -11.86
C SER A 64 6.91 -2.88 -11.46
N LEU A 65 6.76 -3.80 -12.41
CA LEU A 65 6.39 -5.19 -12.12
C LEU A 65 7.44 -5.90 -11.26
N LYS A 66 8.73 -5.55 -11.36
CA LYS A 66 9.80 -6.20 -10.58
C LYS A 66 9.99 -5.59 -9.20
N HIS A 67 9.81 -4.29 -9.06
CA HIS A 67 10.19 -3.56 -7.83
C HIS A 67 8.99 -2.95 -7.09
N GLY A 68 7.87 -2.75 -7.77
CA GLY A 68 6.65 -2.17 -7.20
C GLY A 68 5.71 -3.20 -6.58
N GLN A 69 6.19 -4.37 -6.17
CA GLN A 69 5.30 -5.40 -5.60
C GLN A 69 5.12 -5.24 -4.10
N HIS A 70 3.91 -5.52 -3.62
CA HIS A 70 3.71 -5.70 -2.18
C HIS A 70 4.37 -6.99 -1.68
N LYS A 71 4.85 -6.99 -0.44
CA LYS A 71 5.33 -8.23 0.18
C LYS A 71 4.10 -9.07 0.58
N PRO A 72 4.06 -10.37 0.25
CA PRO A 72 2.97 -11.26 0.70
C PRO A 72 2.72 -11.20 2.21
N ALA A 73 3.78 -11.02 3.00
CA ALA A 73 3.71 -10.87 4.45
C ALA A 73 2.84 -9.67 4.89
N ASP A 74 2.81 -8.57 4.13
CA ASP A 74 2.03 -7.38 4.48
C ASP A 74 0.53 -7.66 4.29
N VAL A 75 0.16 -8.33 3.21
CA VAL A 75 -1.22 -8.76 2.90
C VAL A 75 -1.71 -9.75 3.94
N LEU A 76 -0.86 -10.72 4.30
CA LEU A 76 -1.17 -11.69 5.33
C LEU A 76 -1.27 -11.04 6.70
N ALA A 77 -0.37 -10.12 7.07
CA ALA A 77 -0.45 -9.38 8.32
C ALA A 77 -1.76 -8.58 8.39
N GLN A 78 -2.18 -7.97 7.28
CA GLN A 78 -3.44 -7.24 7.23
C GLN A 78 -4.67 -8.16 7.33
N ALA A 79 -4.66 -9.29 6.63
CA ALA A 79 -5.74 -10.27 6.71
C ALA A 79 -5.80 -10.94 8.10
N ALA A 80 -4.63 -11.20 8.71
CA ALA A 80 -4.47 -11.81 10.03
C ALA A 80 -5.05 -10.97 11.16
N LYS A 81 -5.17 -9.64 10.99
CA LYS A 81 -5.91 -8.76 11.92
C LYS A 81 -7.36 -9.20 12.10
N ARG A 82 -7.95 -9.88 11.09
CA ARG A 82 -9.34 -10.34 11.08
C ARG A 82 -9.47 -11.86 11.02
N HIS A 83 -8.43 -12.58 10.61
CA HIS A 83 -8.43 -14.02 10.35
C HIS A 83 -7.09 -14.65 10.77
N ARG A 84 -6.97 -15.12 12.02
CA ARG A 84 -5.69 -15.56 12.61
C ARG A 84 -5.14 -16.88 12.07
N ASP A 85 -5.92 -17.61 11.26
CA ASP A 85 -5.61 -18.92 10.68
C ASP A 85 -4.98 -18.83 9.28
N LEU A 86 -4.51 -17.65 8.89
CA LEU A 86 -3.83 -17.40 7.62
C LEU A 86 -2.31 -17.46 7.80
N HIS A 87 -1.68 -18.42 7.15
CA HIS A 87 -0.23 -18.61 7.16
C HIS A 87 0.40 -18.24 5.83
N ASP A 88 -0.32 -18.41 4.72
CA ASP A 88 0.16 -18.11 3.38
C ASP A 88 -0.93 -17.47 2.48
N LEU A 89 -0.53 -16.98 1.30
CA LEU A 89 -1.49 -16.41 0.34
C LEU A 89 -2.59 -17.42 -0.07
N PRO A 90 -2.29 -18.70 -0.38
CA PRO A 90 -3.31 -19.73 -0.61
C PRO A 90 -4.42 -19.83 0.43
N ASP A 91 -4.12 -19.62 1.72
CA ASP A 91 -5.11 -19.65 2.80
C ASP A 91 -6.22 -18.59 2.60
N LEU A 92 -5.92 -17.46 1.94
CA LEU A 92 -6.90 -16.41 1.66
C LEU A 92 -8.08 -16.94 0.82
N ARG A 93 -7.89 -17.95 -0.03
CA ARG A 93 -8.99 -18.52 -0.85
C ARG A 93 -10.12 -19.12 -0.02
N ARG A 94 -9.87 -19.42 1.26
CA ARG A 94 -10.89 -19.94 2.17
C ARG A 94 -11.81 -18.85 2.71
N LEU A 95 -11.42 -17.58 2.59
CA LEU A 95 -12.24 -16.47 3.03
C LEU A 95 -13.43 -16.25 2.09
N PRO A 96 -14.58 -15.78 2.61
CA PRO A 96 -15.71 -15.39 1.76
C PRO A 96 -15.29 -14.31 0.74
N PRO A 97 -15.85 -14.31 -0.48
CA PRO A 97 -15.52 -13.30 -1.50
C PRO A 97 -15.65 -11.85 -1.03
N ALA A 98 -16.58 -11.58 -0.09
CA ALA A 98 -16.74 -10.27 0.51
C ALA A 98 -15.54 -9.86 1.41
N ALA A 99 -14.91 -10.81 2.10
CA ALA A 99 -13.72 -10.55 2.90
C ALA A 99 -12.51 -10.24 2.03
N LEU A 100 -12.31 -11.01 0.94
CA LEU A 100 -11.28 -10.73 -0.07
C LEU A 100 -11.49 -9.36 -0.71
N GLY A 101 -12.74 -9.03 -1.06
CA GLY A 101 -13.11 -7.72 -1.58
C GLY A 101 -12.75 -6.56 -0.64
N ARG A 102 -12.98 -6.71 0.67
CA ARG A 102 -12.60 -5.70 1.68
C ARG A 102 -11.09 -5.56 1.85
N LEU A 103 -10.34 -6.65 1.73
CA LEU A 103 -8.87 -6.61 1.77
C LEU A 103 -8.34 -5.83 0.56
N ALA A 104 -8.83 -6.16 -0.64
CA ALA A 104 -8.53 -5.42 -1.87
C ALA A 104 -8.91 -3.93 -1.77
N ASP A 105 -10.07 -3.59 -1.17
CA ASP A 105 -10.49 -2.20 -0.97
C ASP A 105 -9.54 -1.45 -0.04
N SER A 106 -8.93 -2.11 0.94
CA SER A 106 -7.94 -1.47 1.80
C SER A 106 -6.67 -1.10 1.02
N TYR A 107 -6.19 -1.97 0.13
CA TYR A 107 -5.04 -1.67 -0.72
C TYR A 107 -5.35 -0.57 -1.71
N LEU A 108 -6.56 -0.57 -2.28
CA LEU A 108 -7.03 0.50 -3.14
C LEU A 108 -7.03 1.85 -2.40
N ASN A 109 -7.62 1.91 -1.21
CA ASN A 109 -7.70 3.15 -0.45
C ASN A 109 -6.33 3.64 0.01
N PHE A 110 -5.44 2.73 0.44
CA PHE A 110 -4.07 3.08 0.83
C PHE A 110 -3.28 3.68 -0.34
N ASN A 111 -3.31 3.04 -1.51
CA ASN A 111 -2.60 3.51 -2.70
C ASN A 111 -3.18 4.82 -3.25
N ARG A 112 -4.51 4.97 -3.20
CA ARG A 112 -5.17 6.23 -3.58
C ARG A 112 -4.72 7.38 -2.70
N LEU A 113 -4.72 7.20 -1.38
CA LEU A 113 -4.25 8.22 -0.43
C LEU A 113 -2.78 8.55 -0.65
N GLY A 114 -1.94 7.54 -0.86
CA GLY A 114 -0.53 7.71 -1.20
C GLY A 114 -0.34 8.60 -2.42
N ALA A 115 -1.06 8.33 -3.51
CA ALA A 115 -0.95 9.10 -4.75
C ALA A 115 -1.50 10.54 -4.67
N THR A 116 -2.38 10.84 -3.72
CA THR A 116 -2.78 12.23 -3.39
C THR A 116 -1.72 12.98 -2.60
N GLY A 117 -1.02 12.30 -1.67
CA GLY A 117 -0.01 12.91 -0.80
C GLY A 117 1.36 13.07 -1.48
N THR A 118 1.72 12.16 -2.38
CA THR A 118 2.99 12.21 -3.14
C THR A 118 2.88 13.11 -4.37
N GLY A 119 2.46 14.37 -4.19
CA GLY A 119 2.46 15.38 -5.25
C GLY A 119 3.84 15.52 -5.92
N LEU A 120 4.11 14.65 -6.90
CA LEU A 120 5.13 14.60 -7.96
C LEU A 120 6.53 15.20 -7.72
N THR A 121 7.00 15.32 -6.48
CA THR A 121 8.40 15.68 -6.16
C THR A 121 9.17 14.58 -5.44
N ALA A 122 8.50 13.54 -4.94
CA ALA A 122 9.13 12.38 -4.31
C ALA A 122 9.54 11.36 -5.38
N GLY A 123 10.84 11.08 -5.49
CA GLY A 123 11.44 10.21 -6.49
C GLY A 123 10.77 8.83 -6.56
N LEU A 124 10.56 8.36 -7.78
CA LEU A 124 10.42 6.92 -8.01
C LEU A 124 11.70 6.24 -7.50
N PRO A 125 11.61 5.20 -6.65
CA PRO A 125 12.78 4.56 -6.08
C PRO A 125 13.69 4.04 -7.21
N GLY A 126 14.96 4.45 -7.26
CA GLY A 126 16.04 3.79 -8.02
C GLY A 126 15.93 3.63 -9.56
N GLY A 127 14.94 4.20 -10.24
CA GLY A 127 14.65 3.93 -11.65
C GLY A 127 14.99 5.01 -12.68
N LEU A 128 15.75 6.07 -12.32
CA LEU A 128 15.90 7.27 -13.15
C LEU A 128 16.29 7.00 -14.61
N ALA A 129 17.05 5.94 -14.93
CA ALA A 129 17.42 5.62 -16.31
C ALA A 129 16.25 5.08 -17.16
N ALA A 130 15.34 4.28 -16.59
CA ALA A 130 14.20 3.71 -17.31
C ALA A 130 13.08 4.74 -17.54
N PHE A 131 13.04 5.78 -16.70
CA PHE A 131 12.02 6.82 -16.71
C PHE A 131 12.52 8.17 -17.23
N ALA A 132 13.82 8.35 -17.48
CA ALA A 132 14.41 9.63 -17.92
C ALA A 132 13.79 10.22 -19.20
N THR A 133 13.18 9.38 -20.04
CA THR A 133 12.62 9.78 -21.34
C THR A 133 11.09 9.83 -21.35
N ILE A 134 10.44 9.46 -20.25
CA ILE A 134 8.99 9.53 -20.07
C ILE A 134 8.69 10.67 -19.09
N PRO A 135 7.61 11.45 -19.30
CA PRO A 135 7.10 12.32 -18.25
C PRO A 135 6.99 11.60 -16.90
N ALA A 136 7.49 12.21 -15.82
CA ALA A 136 7.50 11.65 -14.47
C ALA A 136 6.08 11.21 -14.02
N ASP A 137 5.06 11.96 -14.44
CA ASP A 137 3.66 11.70 -14.15
C ASP A 137 3.18 10.34 -14.67
N ILE A 138 3.57 9.96 -15.89
CA ILE A 138 3.20 8.66 -16.50
C ILE A 138 3.90 7.53 -15.76
N SER A 139 5.17 7.75 -15.43
CA SER A 139 6.02 6.83 -14.71
C SER A 139 5.45 6.50 -13.33
N ALA A 140 5.10 7.54 -12.58
CA ALA A 140 4.46 7.43 -11.27
C ALA A 140 3.09 6.76 -11.39
N LEU A 141 2.27 7.15 -12.38
CA LEU A 141 0.96 6.56 -12.61
C LEU A 141 1.03 5.06 -12.87
N VAL A 142 1.94 4.62 -13.75
CA VAL A 142 2.18 3.21 -14.05
C VAL A 142 2.65 2.47 -12.80
N TYR A 143 3.61 3.04 -12.07
CA TYR A 143 4.13 2.44 -10.84
C TYR A 143 3.04 2.24 -9.80
N PHE A 144 2.30 3.30 -9.44
CA PHE A 144 1.23 3.21 -8.43
C PHE A 144 0.07 2.33 -8.90
N SER A 145 -0.20 2.26 -10.21
CA SER A 145 -1.22 1.38 -10.75
C SER A 145 -0.85 -0.08 -10.58
N LEU A 146 0.37 -0.46 -10.94
CA LEU A 146 0.88 -1.82 -10.79
C LEU A 146 1.05 -2.17 -9.30
N HIS A 147 1.60 -1.26 -8.49
CA HIS A 147 1.69 -1.45 -7.04
C HIS A 147 0.31 -1.71 -6.41
N CYS A 148 -0.70 -0.91 -6.74
CA CYS A 148 -2.07 -1.13 -6.31
C CYS A 148 -2.61 -2.49 -6.79
N LEU A 149 -2.38 -2.86 -8.06
CA LEU A 149 -2.83 -4.13 -8.61
C LEU A 149 -2.14 -5.33 -7.96
N SER A 150 -0.87 -5.21 -7.60
CA SER A 150 -0.12 -6.24 -6.87
C SER A 150 -0.79 -6.55 -5.51
N GLY A 151 -1.16 -5.51 -4.75
CA GLY A 151 -1.85 -5.67 -3.46
C GLY A 151 -3.24 -6.27 -3.61
N ILE A 152 -3.97 -5.85 -4.64
CA ILE A 152 -5.28 -6.45 -4.98
C ILE A 152 -5.11 -7.92 -5.40
N SER A 153 -4.15 -8.24 -6.26
CA SER A 153 -3.84 -9.60 -6.73
C SER A 153 -3.58 -10.55 -5.56
N GLN A 154 -2.71 -10.14 -4.65
CA GLN A 154 -2.37 -10.90 -3.45
C GLN A 154 -3.58 -11.03 -2.51
N SER A 155 -4.46 -10.03 -2.44
CA SER A 155 -5.73 -10.14 -1.71
C SER A 155 -6.65 -11.23 -2.26
N TYR A 156 -6.47 -11.63 -3.52
CA TYR A 156 -7.13 -12.77 -4.17
C TYR A 156 -6.23 -14.01 -4.26
N SER A 157 -5.22 -14.13 -3.40
CA SER A 157 -4.35 -15.31 -3.29
C SER A 157 -3.48 -15.58 -4.54
N LEU A 158 -3.14 -14.54 -5.30
CA LEU A 158 -2.21 -14.66 -6.42
C LEU A 158 -0.85 -14.08 -6.02
N GLU A 159 0.19 -14.90 -6.17
CA GLU A 159 1.56 -14.47 -6.00
C GLU A 159 1.97 -13.60 -7.19
N THR A 160 2.58 -12.44 -6.91
CA THR A 160 2.99 -11.49 -7.94
C THR A 160 4.46 -11.60 -8.29
N ALA A 161 5.31 -12.15 -7.42
CA ALA A 161 6.77 -12.17 -7.58
C ALA A 161 7.24 -13.08 -8.72
N SER A 162 6.49 -14.13 -9.00
CA SER A 162 6.76 -15.04 -10.12
C SER A 162 6.52 -14.35 -11.47
N GLU A 163 7.17 -14.85 -12.52
CA GLU A 163 6.96 -14.34 -13.88
C GLU A 163 5.47 -14.46 -14.30
N THR A 164 4.80 -15.54 -13.88
CA THR A 164 3.37 -15.76 -14.12
C THR A 164 2.53 -14.72 -13.39
N GLY A 165 2.85 -14.46 -12.13
CA GLY A 165 2.25 -13.40 -11.33
C GLY A 165 2.35 -12.03 -11.99
N GLN A 166 3.56 -11.64 -12.39
CA GLN A 166 3.82 -10.38 -13.09
C GLN A 166 3.03 -10.27 -14.40
N THR A 167 2.90 -11.38 -15.14
CA THR A 167 2.17 -11.39 -16.42
C THR A 167 0.67 -11.26 -16.20
N ILE A 168 0.12 -11.90 -15.16
CA ILE A 168 -1.29 -11.74 -14.78
C ILE A 168 -1.57 -10.31 -14.29
N GLU A 169 -0.65 -9.71 -13.53
CA GLU A 169 -0.75 -8.31 -13.12
C GLU A 169 -0.75 -7.37 -14.31
N LEU A 170 0.09 -7.64 -15.32
CA LEU A 170 0.10 -6.91 -16.57
C LEU A 170 -1.21 -7.07 -17.37
N LEU A 171 -1.81 -8.27 -17.36
CA LEU A 171 -3.14 -8.53 -17.95
C LEU A 171 -4.25 -7.78 -17.20
N ALA A 172 -4.18 -7.72 -15.88
CA ALA A 172 -5.09 -6.94 -15.05
C ALA A 172 -4.96 -5.44 -15.34
N PHE A 173 -3.73 -4.94 -15.51
CA PHE A 173 -3.47 -3.56 -15.89
C PHE A 173 -3.97 -3.23 -17.30
N ALA A 174 -3.74 -4.13 -18.27
CA ALA A 174 -4.31 -4.00 -19.61
C ALA A 174 -5.85 -3.96 -19.56
N TYR A 175 -6.48 -4.86 -18.79
CA TYR A 175 -7.93 -4.89 -18.60
C TYR A 175 -8.45 -3.59 -17.96
N ALA A 176 -7.76 -3.11 -16.93
CA ALA A 176 -8.05 -1.84 -16.27
C ALA A 176 -7.95 -0.65 -17.24
N SER A 177 -7.01 -0.72 -18.17
CA SER A 177 -6.78 0.28 -19.23
C SER A 177 -7.74 0.15 -20.42
N LYS A 178 -8.82 -0.66 -20.31
CA LYS A 178 -9.78 -0.96 -21.39
C LYS A 178 -9.18 -1.71 -22.59
N PHE A 179 -8.00 -2.29 -22.41
CA PHE A 179 -7.38 -3.18 -23.38
C PHE A 179 -7.79 -4.62 -23.05
N GLU A 180 -9.06 -4.94 -23.29
CA GLU A 180 -9.72 -6.18 -22.82
C GLU A 180 -9.32 -7.44 -23.60
N THR A 181 -8.82 -7.25 -24.83
CA THR A 181 -8.44 -8.35 -25.73
C THR A 181 -7.05 -8.15 -26.32
N LEU A 182 -6.28 -9.22 -26.36
CA LEU A 182 -4.92 -9.26 -26.91
C LEU A 182 -4.87 -10.13 -28.15
N VAL A 183 -3.97 -9.78 -29.08
CA VAL A 183 -3.70 -10.64 -30.24
C VAL A 183 -2.42 -11.41 -29.96
N ILE A 184 -2.52 -12.70 -29.68
CA ILE A 184 -1.36 -13.56 -29.42
C ILE A 184 -1.40 -14.75 -30.37
N GLY A 185 -0.36 -14.89 -31.18
CA GLY A 185 -0.24 -16.01 -32.13
C GLY A 185 -1.46 -16.10 -33.06
N GLN A 186 -1.92 -14.94 -33.56
CA GLN A 186 -3.09 -14.77 -34.44
C GLN A 186 -4.46 -15.03 -33.81
N ARG A 187 -4.55 -15.19 -32.49
CA ARG A 187 -5.83 -15.32 -31.80
C ARG A 187 -6.10 -14.11 -30.94
N ARG A 188 -7.34 -13.63 -31.01
CA ARG A 188 -7.85 -12.62 -30.11
C ARG A 188 -8.30 -13.32 -28.84
N LEU A 189 -7.60 -13.04 -27.74
CA LEU A 189 -7.83 -13.68 -26.45
C LEU A 189 -8.25 -12.61 -25.45
N GLU A 190 -9.26 -12.89 -24.65
CA GLU A 190 -9.63 -12.04 -23.51
C GLU A 190 -8.58 -12.16 -22.41
N ASN A 191 -8.32 -11.06 -21.70
CA ASN A 191 -7.28 -11.05 -20.66
C ASN A 191 -7.56 -12.07 -19.54
N ILE A 192 -8.83 -12.30 -19.21
CA ILE A 192 -9.24 -13.25 -18.15
C ILE A 192 -8.96 -14.69 -18.58
N ASP A 193 -9.33 -15.06 -19.80
CA ASP A 193 -9.07 -16.40 -20.35
C ASP A 193 -7.58 -16.67 -20.46
N LEU A 194 -6.82 -15.68 -20.90
CA LEU A 194 -5.37 -15.78 -21.00
C LEU A 194 -4.71 -15.90 -19.61
N ALA A 195 -5.20 -15.17 -18.60
CA ALA A 195 -4.71 -15.32 -17.23
C ALA A 195 -5.01 -16.71 -16.65
N ALA A 196 -6.24 -17.21 -16.86
CA ALA A 196 -6.62 -18.57 -16.44
C ALA A 196 -5.75 -19.63 -17.12
N TYR A 197 -5.46 -19.46 -18.42
CA TYR A 197 -4.56 -20.33 -19.16
C TYR A 197 -3.13 -20.31 -18.61
N LEU A 198 -2.55 -19.14 -18.36
CA LEU A 198 -1.18 -19.01 -17.84
C LEU A 198 -1.00 -19.59 -16.43
N LEU A 199 -2.05 -19.58 -15.62
CA LEU A 199 -2.04 -20.25 -14.32
C LEU A 199 -1.95 -21.77 -14.44
N GLN A 200 -2.48 -22.34 -15.53
CA GLN A 200 -2.42 -23.77 -15.82
C GLN A 200 -1.16 -24.15 -16.62
N LYS A 201 -0.60 -23.20 -17.38
CA LYS A 201 0.52 -23.38 -18.32
C LYS A 201 1.61 -22.32 -18.09
N PRO A 202 2.25 -22.29 -16.89
CA PRO A 202 3.21 -21.25 -16.52
C PRO A 202 4.44 -21.20 -17.45
N GLU A 203 4.76 -22.28 -18.16
CA GLU A 203 5.84 -22.33 -19.14
C GLU A 203 5.61 -21.40 -20.35
N GLN A 204 4.35 -21.02 -20.62
CA GLN A 204 4.00 -20.10 -21.71
C GLN A 204 4.08 -18.62 -21.32
N THR A 205 4.27 -18.34 -20.03
CA THR A 205 4.24 -16.98 -19.48
C THR A 205 5.26 -16.06 -20.13
N ARG A 206 6.52 -16.49 -20.25
CA ARG A 206 7.61 -15.64 -20.78
C ARG A 206 7.31 -15.12 -22.18
N LEU A 207 6.71 -15.98 -23.00
CA LEU A 207 6.31 -15.67 -24.35
C LEU A 207 5.19 -14.62 -24.39
N VAL A 208 4.16 -14.83 -23.56
CA VAL A 208 3.02 -13.92 -23.45
C VAL A 208 3.44 -12.56 -22.88
N LYS A 209 4.29 -12.55 -21.86
CA LYS A 209 4.80 -11.31 -21.23
C LYS A 209 5.46 -10.38 -22.25
N GLY A 210 6.34 -10.93 -23.11
CA GLY A 210 6.99 -10.15 -24.16
C GLY A 210 6.00 -9.55 -25.17
N CYS A 211 5.03 -10.35 -25.63
CA CYS A 211 3.98 -9.88 -26.53
C CYS A 211 3.12 -8.77 -25.89
N LEU A 212 2.77 -8.96 -24.63
CA LEU A 212 1.91 -8.07 -23.86
C LEU A 212 2.58 -6.73 -23.58
N LEU A 213 3.83 -6.73 -23.11
CA LEU A 213 4.60 -5.51 -22.88
C LEU A 213 4.67 -4.66 -24.14
N LYS A 214 4.95 -5.29 -25.28
CA LYS A 214 5.06 -4.61 -26.57
C LYS A 214 3.71 -4.07 -27.07
N GLN A 215 2.64 -4.87 -26.99
CA GLN A 215 1.31 -4.42 -27.42
C GLN A 215 0.79 -3.30 -26.53
N LEU A 216 0.95 -3.43 -25.22
CA LEU A 216 0.51 -2.44 -24.26
C LEU A 216 1.31 -1.14 -24.39
N SER A 217 2.64 -1.22 -24.53
CA SER A 217 3.45 -0.01 -24.71
C SER A 217 3.13 0.71 -26.02
N SER A 218 2.90 -0.05 -27.10
CA SER A 218 2.47 0.51 -28.38
C SER A 218 1.08 1.14 -28.29
N TYR A 219 0.12 0.45 -27.67
CA TYR A 219 -1.25 0.92 -27.48
C TYR A 219 -1.25 2.23 -26.68
N LEU A 220 -0.63 2.21 -25.50
CA LEU A 220 -0.52 3.37 -24.64
C LEU A 220 0.18 4.52 -25.36
N THR A 221 1.26 4.28 -26.11
CA THR A 221 1.96 5.34 -26.84
C THR A 221 1.12 5.93 -27.98
N VAL A 222 0.39 5.10 -28.74
CA VAL A 222 -0.47 5.58 -29.83
C VAL A 222 -1.65 6.38 -29.27
N ASP A 223 -2.27 5.91 -28.19
CA ASP A 223 -3.33 6.65 -27.51
C ASP A 223 -2.78 7.93 -26.86
N PHE A 224 -1.60 7.90 -26.24
CA PHE A 224 -0.92 9.10 -25.74
C PHE A 224 -0.60 10.12 -26.84
N ALA A 225 -0.27 9.64 -28.05
CA ALA A 225 0.05 10.50 -29.19
C ALA A 225 -1.22 11.09 -29.86
N LYS A 226 -2.33 10.34 -29.88
CA LYS A 226 -3.59 10.76 -30.52
C LYS A 226 -4.48 11.59 -29.62
N THR A 227 -4.44 11.35 -28.32
CA THR A 227 -5.22 12.05 -27.31
C THR A 227 -4.23 12.79 -26.42
N SER A 228 -4.15 14.12 -26.56
CA SER A 228 -3.63 14.92 -25.45
C SER A 228 -4.33 14.43 -24.19
N TRP A 229 -3.54 14.11 -23.16
CA TRP A 229 -3.89 13.41 -21.92
C TRP A 229 -5.27 13.76 -21.30
N ALA A 230 -5.78 14.97 -21.58
CA ALA A 230 -7.09 15.50 -21.23
C ALA A 230 -8.33 14.66 -21.62
N THR A 231 -8.18 13.57 -22.39
CA THR A 231 -9.32 12.73 -22.81
C THR A 231 -9.28 11.32 -22.22
N PHE A 232 -8.12 10.85 -21.74
CA PHE A 232 -7.99 9.55 -21.04
C PHE A 232 -8.35 9.70 -19.55
N LEU A 233 -8.12 10.89 -18.99
CA LEU A 233 -8.72 11.39 -17.77
C LEU A 233 -9.99 12.18 -18.11
N PRO A 234 -11.13 11.98 -17.44
CA PRO A 234 -12.21 12.95 -17.52
C PRO A 234 -11.75 14.23 -16.79
N VAL A 235 -11.45 15.26 -17.57
CA VAL A 235 -11.52 16.71 -17.22
C VAL A 235 -10.23 17.39 -16.70
N VAL A 236 -9.73 18.28 -17.56
CA VAL A 236 -8.74 19.41 -17.42
C VAL A 236 -7.25 19.10 -17.60
N GLY A 237 -6.65 19.80 -18.57
CA GLY A 237 -5.21 19.86 -18.78
C GLY A 237 -4.54 21.00 -18.04
N GLY A 238 -3.29 20.77 -17.65
CA GLY A 238 -2.37 21.76 -17.10
C GLY A 238 -2.38 21.78 -15.57
N VAL A 239 -1.37 21.15 -14.98
CA VAL A 239 -1.22 20.80 -13.54
C VAL A 239 -2.03 19.54 -13.17
N VAL A 240 -1.38 18.37 -13.22
CA VAL A 240 -1.96 17.11 -12.74
C VAL A 240 -2.07 17.20 -11.22
N ASN A 241 -3.24 17.62 -10.72
CA ASN A 241 -3.54 17.63 -9.30
C ASN A 241 -3.57 16.19 -8.78
N GLY A 242 -3.13 15.96 -7.54
CA GLY A 242 -3.20 14.63 -6.89
C GLY A 242 -4.60 13.99 -6.93
N VAL A 243 -5.65 14.80 -7.11
CA VAL A 243 -7.04 14.39 -7.33
C VAL A 243 -7.20 13.51 -8.58
N ASP A 244 -6.54 13.81 -9.70
CA ASP A 244 -6.71 13.04 -10.95
C ASP A 244 -6.04 11.67 -10.84
N ASN A 245 -4.86 11.62 -10.22
CA ASN A 245 -4.18 10.36 -9.89
C ASN A 245 -5.04 9.52 -8.94
N PHE A 246 -5.68 10.14 -7.95
CA PHE A 246 -6.61 9.48 -7.01
C PHE A 246 -7.84 8.89 -7.70
N TRP A 247 -8.40 9.57 -8.70
CA TRP A 247 -9.50 9.05 -9.51
C TRP A 247 -9.07 7.92 -10.44
N PHE A 248 -7.95 8.11 -11.15
CA PHE A 248 -7.42 7.10 -12.05
C PHE A 248 -7.08 5.80 -11.33
N LEU A 249 -6.35 5.87 -10.21
CA LEU A 249 -6.05 4.70 -9.39
C LEU A 249 -7.32 4.08 -8.81
N GLY A 250 -8.32 4.90 -8.48
CA GLY A 250 -9.66 4.44 -8.13
C GLY A 250 -10.29 3.55 -9.20
N GLU A 251 -10.20 3.95 -10.47
CA GLU A 251 -10.75 3.19 -11.59
C GLU A 251 -9.91 1.94 -11.91
N VAL A 252 -8.58 2.06 -11.91
CA VAL A 252 -7.67 0.93 -12.09
C VAL A 252 -7.91 -0.13 -11.02
N GLY A 253 -7.99 0.25 -9.76
CA GLY A 253 -8.22 -0.68 -8.66
C GLY A 253 -9.60 -1.33 -8.72
N LYS A 254 -10.67 -0.59 -9.06
CA LYS A 254 -12.01 -1.17 -9.25
C LYS A 254 -12.03 -2.22 -10.37
N ARG A 255 -11.43 -1.90 -11.52
CA ARG A 255 -11.36 -2.82 -12.66
C ARG A 255 -10.42 -4.01 -12.39
N GLY A 256 -9.30 -3.77 -11.72
CA GLY A 256 -8.41 -4.82 -11.25
C GLY A 256 -9.13 -5.78 -10.30
N LYS A 257 -9.87 -5.26 -9.32
CA LYS A 257 -10.71 -6.08 -8.43
C LYS A 257 -11.75 -6.89 -9.20
N GLN A 258 -12.39 -6.31 -10.22
CA GLN A 258 -13.31 -7.04 -11.09
C GLN A 258 -12.61 -8.16 -11.86
N PHE A 259 -11.42 -7.88 -12.42
CA PHE A 259 -10.59 -8.87 -13.11
C PHE A 259 -10.27 -10.06 -12.20
N TYR A 260 -9.69 -9.81 -11.02
CA TYR A 260 -9.31 -10.88 -10.09
C TYR A 260 -10.51 -11.62 -9.51
N ARG A 261 -11.62 -10.94 -9.25
CA ARG A 261 -12.87 -11.58 -8.81
C ARG A 261 -13.43 -12.52 -9.87
N THR A 262 -13.29 -12.17 -11.15
CA THR A 262 -13.75 -13.02 -12.27
C THR A 262 -12.79 -14.18 -12.53
N LEU A 263 -11.49 -13.97 -12.25
CA LEU A 263 -10.47 -15.02 -12.33
C LEU A 263 -10.57 -16.03 -11.18
N LEU A 264 -11.01 -15.61 -9.99
CA LEU A 264 -11.03 -16.43 -8.77
C LEU A 264 -11.71 -17.81 -8.93
N PRO A 265 -12.90 -17.95 -9.57
CA PRO A 265 -13.54 -19.25 -9.77
C PRO A 265 -12.79 -20.20 -10.72
N LEU A 266 -11.86 -19.66 -11.51
CA LEU A 266 -11.04 -20.42 -12.46
C LEU A 266 -9.73 -20.93 -11.82
N LEU A 267 -9.44 -20.52 -10.57
CA LEU A 267 -8.25 -20.97 -9.85
C LEU A 267 -8.44 -22.39 -9.30
N PRO A 268 -7.40 -23.23 -9.31
CA PRO A 268 -7.45 -24.52 -8.63
C PRO A 268 -7.67 -24.31 -7.11
N VAL A 269 -8.59 -25.08 -6.52
CA VAL A 269 -8.85 -25.02 -5.07
C VAL A 269 -7.67 -25.67 -4.34
N PRO A 270 -6.99 -24.97 -3.42
CA PRO A 270 -5.91 -25.58 -2.66
C PRO A 270 -6.47 -26.69 -1.74
N PRO A 271 -5.72 -27.80 -1.54
CA PRO A 271 -6.13 -28.84 -0.61
C PRO A 271 -6.25 -28.27 0.81
N ALA A 272 -7.24 -28.73 1.58
CA ALA A 272 -7.42 -28.30 2.96
C ALA A 272 -6.22 -28.76 3.82
N PRO A 273 -5.62 -27.91 4.66
CA PRO A 273 -4.50 -28.28 5.52
C PRO A 273 -5.00 -29.20 6.64
N PRO A 274 -4.10 -30.02 7.21
CA PRO A 274 -4.42 -30.78 8.41
C PRO A 274 -4.81 -29.81 9.53
N ARG A 275 -5.96 -30.06 10.17
CA ARG A 275 -6.48 -29.24 11.28
C ARG A 275 -5.42 -29.13 12.39
N SER A 276 -4.71 -28.01 12.46
CA SER A 276 -3.96 -27.64 13.64
C SER A 276 -4.95 -27.09 14.68
N ILE A 277 -4.79 -27.51 15.92
CA ILE A 277 -5.56 -26.97 17.05
C ILE A 277 -5.02 -25.56 17.27
N SER A 278 -5.66 -24.57 16.64
CA SER A 278 -5.35 -23.17 16.86
C SER A 278 -5.59 -22.80 18.32
N PRO A 279 -4.70 -22.00 18.94
CA PRO A 279 -4.96 -21.42 20.25
C PRO A 279 -6.25 -20.60 20.20
N ALA A 280 -7.00 -20.62 21.31
CA ALA A 280 -8.30 -19.97 21.42
C ALA A 280 -8.21 -18.51 20.96
N ILE A 281 -9.07 -18.15 20.01
CA ILE A 281 -9.23 -16.77 19.54
C ILE A 281 -9.63 -15.93 20.76
N PRO A 282 -8.84 -14.90 21.15
CA PRO A 282 -9.35 -13.95 22.13
C PRO A 282 -10.61 -13.32 21.53
N ALA A 283 -11.66 -13.24 22.33
CA ALA A 283 -12.96 -12.74 21.87
C ALA A 283 -12.79 -11.40 21.14
N PRO A 284 -13.56 -11.16 20.06
CA PRO A 284 -13.50 -9.90 19.34
C PRO A 284 -13.69 -8.74 20.32
N VAL A 285 -12.73 -7.82 20.33
CA VAL A 285 -12.82 -6.58 21.11
C VAL A 285 -13.97 -5.77 20.53
N THR A 286 -15.01 -5.57 21.32
CA THR A 286 -16.13 -4.70 20.94
C THR A 286 -15.69 -3.27 21.23
N LEU A 287 -15.88 -2.37 20.27
CA LEU A 287 -15.59 -0.95 20.45
C LEU A 287 -16.86 -0.19 20.77
N GLU A 288 -16.75 0.73 21.71
CA GLU A 288 -17.67 1.81 21.93
C GLU A 288 -17.11 3.07 21.27
N VAL A 289 -17.93 3.67 20.41
CA VAL A 289 -17.60 4.91 19.71
C VAL A 289 -18.62 5.96 20.11
N ARG A 290 -18.15 7.13 20.55
CA ARG A 290 -19.00 8.25 20.97
C ARG A 290 -18.48 9.56 20.39
N GLU A 291 -19.40 10.42 19.99
CA GLU A 291 -19.11 11.82 19.72
C GLU A 291 -19.56 12.64 20.94
N GLU A 292 -18.63 13.36 21.55
CA GLU A 292 -18.89 14.15 22.76
C GLU A 292 -18.49 15.60 22.57
N ARG A 293 -19.02 16.47 23.42
CA ARG A 293 -18.69 17.90 23.43
C ARG A 293 -17.93 18.24 24.70
N LEU A 294 -16.74 18.79 24.53
CA LEU A 294 -15.95 19.34 25.61
C LEU A 294 -15.96 20.87 25.50
N GLU A 295 -16.44 21.53 26.55
CA GLU A 295 -16.40 22.99 26.64
C GLU A 295 -15.20 23.43 27.47
N VAL A 296 -14.29 24.20 26.87
CA VAL A 296 -13.14 24.80 27.56
C VAL A 296 -13.09 26.28 27.22
N SER A 297 -12.98 27.13 28.24
CA SER A 297 -12.93 28.60 28.11
C SER A 297 -14.06 29.21 27.26
N GLY A 298 -15.25 28.59 27.26
CA GLY A 298 -16.41 29.02 26.47
C GLY A 298 -16.36 28.64 24.99
N GLN A 299 -15.37 27.83 24.55
CA GLN A 299 -15.32 27.20 23.24
C GLN A 299 -15.76 25.74 23.33
N ILE A 300 -16.49 25.27 22.33
CA ILE A 300 -16.99 23.89 22.26
C ILE A 300 -16.15 23.11 21.25
N PHE A 301 -15.53 22.03 21.73
CA PHE A 301 -14.76 21.09 20.91
C PHE A 301 -15.52 19.78 20.78
N ASN A 302 -15.61 19.25 19.56
CA ASN A 302 -16.19 17.93 19.33
C ASN A 302 -15.09 16.88 19.42
N LEU A 303 -15.26 15.93 20.33
CA LEU A 303 -14.35 14.81 20.56
C LEU A 303 -14.92 13.55 19.92
N TYR A 304 -14.10 12.81 19.19
CA TYR A 304 -14.43 11.45 18.76
C TYR A 304 -13.71 10.45 19.65
N LEU A 305 -14.46 9.79 20.53
CA LEU A 305 -13.94 8.87 21.53
C LEU A 305 -14.12 7.42 21.06
N VAL A 306 -13.07 6.64 21.20
CA VAL A 306 -13.07 5.20 20.96
C VAL A 306 -12.55 4.49 22.20
N SER A 307 -13.30 3.52 22.71
CA SER A 307 -12.90 2.66 23.81
C SER A 307 -13.26 1.18 23.55
N PRO A 308 -12.40 0.20 23.89
CA PRO A 308 -12.84 -1.18 24.13
C PRO A 308 -13.94 -1.25 25.20
N VAL A 309 -14.97 -2.07 24.94
CA VAL A 309 -16.04 -2.36 25.89
C VAL A 309 -15.55 -3.36 26.94
N GLY A 310 -15.70 -3.01 28.22
CA GLY A 310 -15.61 -3.94 29.34
C GLY A 310 -14.28 -3.98 30.11
N ASP A 311 -13.24 -3.29 29.63
CA ASP A 311 -11.97 -3.13 30.36
C ASP A 311 -11.77 -1.68 30.79
N ALA A 312 -11.42 -1.46 32.06
CA ALA A 312 -10.95 -0.16 32.53
C ALA A 312 -9.65 0.20 31.80
N GLN A 313 -9.62 1.37 31.18
CA GLN A 313 -8.51 1.77 30.33
C GLN A 313 -7.49 2.61 31.09
N ALA A 314 -6.35 1.98 31.36
CA ALA A 314 -5.20 2.65 31.96
C ALA A 314 -4.54 3.68 31.02
N THR A 315 -4.64 3.50 29.70
CA THR A 315 -3.89 4.31 28.72
C THR A 315 -4.79 4.91 27.65
N TRP A 316 -4.64 6.21 27.45
CA TRP A 316 -5.31 6.97 26.41
C TRP A 316 -4.32 7.60 25.43
N VAL A 317 -4.72 7.70 24.17
CA VAL A 317 -3.97 8.36 23.10
C VAL A 317 -4.85 9.43 22.47
N VAL A 318 -4.34 10.66 22.45
CA VAL A 318 -4.96 11.76 21.71
C VAL A 318 -4.41 11.77 20.30
N VAL A 319 -5.28 11.62 19.30
CA VAL A 319 -4.93 11.57 17.89
C VAL A 319 -5.27 12.91 17.25
N LEU A 320 -4.23 13.64 16.84
CA LEU A 320 -4.31 14.90 16.13
C LEU A 320 -4.11 14.69 14.63
N GLY A 321 -5.08 15.11 13.82
CA GLY A 321 -4.96 15.08 12.37
C GLY A 321 -6.23 15.57 11.70
N GLU A 322 -6.32 15.42 10.38
CA GLU A 322 -7.58 15.61 9.68
C GLU A 322 -8.63 14.64 10.24
N LYS A 323 -9.84 15.14 10.54
CA LYS A 323 -10.88 14.38 11.24
C LYS A 323 -11.03 12.92 10.76
N PRO A 324 -11.22 12.61 9.45
CA PRO A 324 -11.41 11.24 9.00
C PRO A 324 -10.19 10.33 9.25
N LEU A 325 -9.00 10.90 9.20
CA LEU A 325 -7.74 10.18 9.43
C LEU A 325 -7.56 9.91 10.93
N ALA A 326 -7.80 10.92 11.77
CA ALA A 326 -7.70 10.79 13.22
C ALA A 326 -8.70 9.75 13.77
N GLU A 327 -9.95 9.78 13.30
CA GLU A 327 -10.99 8.80 13.66
C GLU A 327 -10.59 7.37 13.29
N ASN A 328 -10.06 7.19 12.07
CA ASN A 328 -9.62 5.88 11.60
C ASN A 328 -8.49 5.30 12.47
N PHE A 329 -7.55 6.16 12.91
CA PHE A 329 -6.48 5.73 13.81
C PHE A 329 -7.01 5.45 15.22
N ALA A 330 -7.93 6.28 15.74
CA ALA A 330 -8.56 6.04 17.04
C ALA A 330 -9.26 4.67 17.09
N GLU A 331 -9.99 4.28 16.05
CA GLU A 331 -10.59 2.94 15.96
C GLU A 331 -9.56 1.82 16.00
N LYS A 332 -8.44 1.97 15.30
CA LYS A 332 -7.36 0.97 15.30
C LYS A 332 -6.71 0.83 16.68
N LEU A 333 -6.57 1.93 17.42
CA LEU A 333 -6.10 1.92 18.81
C LEU A 333 -7.09 1.21 19.73
N GLY A 334 -8.39 1.46 19.56
CA GLY A 334 -9.45 0.76 20.28
C GLY A 334 -9.39 -0.76 20.09
N LEU A 335 -9.16 -1.23 18.85
CA LEU A 335 -9.05 -2.68 18.55
C LEU A 335 -7.90 -3.38 19.26
N VAL A 336 -6.91 -2.62 19.71
CA VAL A 336 -5.79 -3.10 20.52
C VAL A 336 -5.92 -2.66 21.96
N GLY A 337 -7.14 -2.43 22.46
CA GLY A 337 -7.40 -2.18 23.87
C GLY A 337 -6.78 -0.88 24.40
N VAL A 338 -6.67 0.14 23.56
CA VAL A 338 -6.17 1.47 23.95
C VAL A 338 -7.27 2.50 23.69
N GLY A 339 -7.47 3.41 24.65
CA GLY A 339 -8.49 4.44 24.56
C GLY A 339 -7.98 5.52 23.63
N ALA A 340 -8.83 6.03 22.75
CA ALA A 340 -8.42 7.06 21.81
C ALA A 340 -9.40 8.21 21.76
N VAL A 341 -8.85 9.42 21.66
CA VAL A 341 -9.58 10.66 21.43
C VAL A 341 -9.07 11.25 20.13
N ALA A 342 -9.89 11.24 19.08
CA ALA A 342 -9.58 11.93 17.84
C ALA A 342 -10.06 13.38 17.88
N LEU A 343 -9.15 14.27 17.50
CA LEU A 343 -9.31 15.71 17.46
C LEU A 343 -8.97 16.22 16.06
N ASP A 344 -9.76 17.17 15.58
CA ASP A 344 -9.47 17.86 14.33
C ASP A 344 -8.24 18.76 14.51
N GLY A 345 -7.23 18.58 13.65
CA GLY A 345 -6.00 19.38 13.63
C GLY A 345 -6.24 20.88 13.38
N ALA A 346 -7.43 21.29 12.97
CA ALA A 346 -7.81 22.70 12.83
C ALA A 346 -7.99 23.45 14.17
N ILE A 347 -7.89 22.77 15.31
CA ILE A 347 -8.09 23.32 16.67
C ILE A 347 -7.08 24.44 17.06
N GLY A 348 -5.93 24.52 16.39
CA GLY A 348 -4.87 25.48 16.70
C GLY A 348 -4.14 25.19 18.02
N ALA A 349 -3.01 25.85 18.26
CA ALA A 349 -2.12 25.57 19.40
C ALA A 349 -2.77 25.81 20.76
N GLU A 350 -3.33 27.01 20.98
CA GLU A 350 -3.93 27.36 22.27
C GLU A 350 -5.19 26.55 22.56
N GLY A 351 -6.07 26.36 21.56
CA GLY A 351 -7.24 25.50 21.70
C GLY A 351 -6.87 24.06 22.03
N PHE A 352 -5.81 23.52 21.43
CA PHE A 352 -5.32 22.19 21.77
C PHE A 352 -4.78 22.09 23.20
N LYS A 353 -3.99 23.07 23.66
CA LYS A 353 -3.46 23.09 25.04
C LYS A 353 -4.58 23.10 26.07
N GLU A 354 -5.62 23.90 25.82
CA GLU A 354 -6.81 23.98 26.67
C GLU A 354 -7.57 22.65 26.72
N VAL A 355 -7.84 22.04 25.56
CA VAL A 355 -8.47 20.70 25.49
C VAL A 355 -7.61 19.67 26.20
N TRP A 356 -6.30 19.65 25.95
CA TRP A 356 -5.36 18.72 26.55
C TRP A 356 -5.36 18.79 28.09
N GLY A 357 -5.35 20.00 28.66
CA GLY A 357 -5.41 20.18 30.11
C GLY A 357 -6.73 19.73 30.74
N ALA A 358 -7.83 19.78 29.99
CA ALA A 358 -9.15 19.34 30.45
C ALA A 358 -9.39 17.83 30.25
N LEU A 359 -8.67 17.19 29.33
CA LEU A 359 -8.90 15.79 28.95
C LEU A 359 -8.81 14.78 30.10
N PRO A 360 -7.83 14.84 31.02
CA PRO A 360 -7.77 13.87 32.12
C PRO A 360 -9.06 13.83 32.96
N GLY A 361 -9.53 14.99 33.42
CA GLY A 361 -10.78 15.08 34.19
C GLY A 361 -12.02 14.74 33.37
N PHE A 362 -12.02 15.04 32.06
CA PHE A 362 -13.09 14.62 31.16
C PHE A 362 -13.15 13.09 31.02
N LEU A 363 -12.00 12.44 30.81
CA LEU A 363 -11.89 11.01 30.59
C LEU A 363 -12.16 10.18 31.86
N GLU A 364 -11.86 10.71 33.05
CA GLU A 364 -12.24 10.09 34.33
C GLU A 364 -13.77 9.91 34.44
N ASN A 365 -14.54 10.90 33.99
CA ASN A 365 -16.01 10.83 33.96
C ASN A 365 -16.55 9.84 32.92
N PHE A 366 -15.71 9.38 31.98
CA PHE A 366 -16.05 8.42 30.92
C PHE A 366 -15.75 6.97 31.27
N GLY A 367 -15.48 6.67 32.54
CA GLY A 367 -15.20 5.31 33.03
C GLY A 367 -13.72 4.94 33.04
N GLY A 368 -12.82 5.92 32.85
CA GLY A 368 -11.40 5.77 33.11
C GLY A 368 -11.09 5.98 34.58
N GLU A 369 -11.38 5.01 35.45
CA GLU A 369 -10.80 5.04 36.80
C GLU A 369 -9.29 4.83 36.69
N GLY A 370 -8.51 5.83 37.09
CA GLY A 370 -7.05 5.74 37.14
C GLY A 370 -6.40 5.77 35.76
N ILE A 371 -6.53 6.89 35.03
CA ILE A 371 -5.75 7.13 33.80
C ILE A 371 -4.27 7.11 34.18
N GLU A 372 -3.61 5.98 33.92
CA GLU A 372 -2.18 5.81 34.15
C GLU A 372 -1.35 6.65 33.17
N GLY A 373 -1.92 6.95 31.99
CA GLY A 373 -1.25 7.86 31.07
C GLY A 373 -2.00 8.36 29.86
N LEU A 374 -1.67 9.61 29.50
CA LEU A 374 -2.07 10.26 28.26
C LEU A 374 -0.87 10.33 27.30
N ASN A 375 -1.09 9.89 26.06
CA ASN A 375 -0.11 9.90 24.98
C ASN A 375 -0.62 10.76 23.83
N LEU A 376 0.30 11.21 22.97
CA LEU A 376 -0.02 12.06 21.82
C LEU A 376 0.40 11.39 20.51
N LEU A 377 -0.50 11.38 19.54
CA LEU A 377 -0.25 10.91 18.17
C LEU A 377 -0.58 12.02 17.19
N GLY A 378 0.43 12.55 16.51
CA GLY A 378 0.26 13.53 15.42
C GLY A 378 0.27 12.86 14.04
N LEU A 379 -0.65 13.29 13.16
CA LEU A 379 -0.79 12.84 11.78
C LEU A 379 -0.88 14.05 10.84
N GLY A 380 -0.05 14.09 9.79
CA GLY A 380 -0.06 15.19 8.81
C GLY A 380 0.13 16.55 9.46
N ASN A 381 -0.78 17.50 9.24
CA ASN A 381 -0.72 18.82 9.91
C ASN A 381 -0.80 18.73 11.44
N GLY A 382 -1.45 17.68 11.98
CA GLY A 382 -1.50 17.42 13.42
C GLY A 382 -0.14 17.07 14.02
N SER A 383 0.81 16.58 13.21
CA SER A 383 2.18 16.30 13.61
C SER A 383 2.97 17.56 13.94
N SER A 384 2.84 18.60 13.11
CA SER A 384 3.48 19.89 13.35
C SER A 384 2.88 20.58 14.57
N LEU A 385 1.54 20.55 14.68
CA LEU A 385 0.85 21.08 15.85
C LEU A 385 1.29 20.36 17.14
N ALA A 386 1.38 19.02 17.11
CA ALA A 386 1.83 18.22 18.24
C ALA A 386 3.24 18.62 18.69
N LEU A 387 4.18 18.87 17.76
CA LEU A 387 5.52 19.37 18.10
C LEU A 387 5.50 20.79 18.66
N GLU A 388 4.72 21.68 18.07
CA GLU A 388 4.63 23.09 18.46
C GLU A 388 4.16 23.23 19.92
N VAL A 389 3.14 22.46 20.31
CA VAL A 389 2.52 22.56 21.64
C VAL A 389 3.22 21.73 22.70
N LEU A 390 4.03 20.73 22.32
CA LEU A 390 4.61 19.73 23.23
C LEU A 390 5.29 20.32 24.48
N PRO A 391 6.12 21.37 24.39
CA PRO A 391 6.79 21.94 25.57
C PRO A 391 5.83 22.54 26.59
N ASP A 392 4.65 22.96 26.14
CA ASP A 392 3.66 23.68 26.96
C ASP A 392 2.54 22.78 27.49
N LEU A 393 2.52 21.50 27.11
CA LEU A 393 1.48 20.57 27.54
C LEU A 393 1.56 20.28 29.04
N ALA A 394 0.43 20.45 29.72
CA ALA A 394 0.24 20.09 31.12
C ALA A 394 -1.07 19.31 31.26
N PRO A 395 -1.05 18.04 31.71
CA PRO A 395 0.13 17.25 32.08
C PRO A 395 1.03 16.93 30.88
N GLN A 396 2.32 16.65 31.09
CA GLN A 396 3.19 16.19 29.99
C GLN A 396 2.74 14.80 29.49
N PRO A 397 2.74 14.53 28.18
CA PRO A 397 2.42 13.21 27.65
C PRO A 397 3.47 12.17 28.08
N HIS A 398 3.06 10.92 28.27
CA HIS A 398 4.01 9.83 28.53
C HIS A 398 4.85 9.46 27.31
N GLY A 399 4.28 9.69 26.13
CA GLY A 399 4.90 9.38 24.86
C GLY A 399 4.24 10.15 23.72
N VAL A 400 5.04 10.50 22.72
CA VAL A 400 4.57 11.16 21.51
C VAL A 400 4.99 10.37 20.29
N VAL A 401 4.05 10.12 19.37
CA VAL A 401 4.33 9.56 18.05
C VAL A 401 3.90 10.56 17.00
N ILE A 402 4.74 10.79 15.99
CA ILE A 402 4.54 11.87 15.02
C ILE A 402 4.78 11.30 13.63
N TYR A 403 3.79 11.45 12.75
CA TYR A 403 3.84 10.99 11.37
C TYR A 403 4.01 12.15 10.41
N ASP A 404 5.15 12.17 9.71
CA ASP A 404 5.46 13.10 8.63
C ASP A 404 5.27 14.59 9.02
N PRO A 405 5.93 15.07 10.10
CA PRO A 405 5.83 16.46 10.50
C PRO A 405 6.49 17.40 9.48
N ALA A 406 5.99 18.63 9.38
CA ALA A 406 6.74 19.69 8.70
C ALA A 406 8.09 19.95 9.42
N PRO A 407 9.16 20.31 8.68
CA PRO A 407 10.47 20.60 9.26
C PRO A 407 10.42 21.69 10.34
N LEU A 408 11.07 21.43 11.47
CA LEU A 408 11.20 22.42 12.54
C LEU A 408 12.16 23.54 12.15
N VAL A 409 11.69 24.79 12.28
CA VAL A 409 12.49 25.98 12.00
C VAL A 409 13.39 26.38 13.18
N ALA A 410 13.05 25.95 14.39
CA ALA A 410 13.78 26.26 15.62
C ALA A 410 14.02 25.02 16.49
N PRO A 411 15.10 24.98 17.29
CA PRO A 411 15.33 23.96 18.29
C PRO A 411 14.16 23.84 19.27
N LEU A 412 13.68 22.61 19.45
CA LEU A 412 12.63 22.22 20.37
C LEU A 412 13.25 21.33 21.46
N LYS A 413 13.19 21.79 22.71
CA LYS A 413 13.60 20.99 23.86
C LYS A 413 12.50 19.98 24.19
N ILE A 414 12.86 18.71 24.32
CA ILE A 414 11.89 17.62 24.51
C ILE A 414 12.20 16.88 25.81
N GLU A 415 11.22 16.84 26.70
CA GLU A 415 11.32 16.17 28.00
C GLU A 415 10.68 14.78 28.02
N VAL A 416 9.93 14.43 26.98
CA VAL A 416 9.22 13.15 26.84
C VAL A 416 9.82 12.32 25.70
N PRO A 417 9.68 10.98 25.71
CA PRO A 417 10.15 10.20 24.58
C PRO A 417 9.26 10.41 23.35
N VAL A 418 9.91 10.66 22.21
CA VAL A 418 9.27 11.02 20.94
C VAL A 418 9.70 10.05 19.85
N LEU A 419 8.72 9.46 19.18
CA LEU A 419 8.88 8.64 18.00
C LEU A 419 8.51 9.46 16.76
N VAL A 420 9.46 9.67 15.86
CA VAL A 420 9.20 10.33 14.58
C VAL A 420 9.24 9.29 13.47
N GLN A 421 8.14 9.19 12.73
CA GLN A 421 8.02 8.35 11.54
C GLN A 421 7.86 9.26 10.30
N LEU A 422 8.83 9.21 9.38
CA LEU A 422 8.83 10.00 8.16
C LEU A 422 8.09 9.26 7.03
N GLY A 423 7.19 9.96 6.32
CA GLY A 423 6.42 9.40 5.22
C GLY A 423 7.10 9.60 3.87
N GLY A 424 7.74 8.56 3.33
CA GLY A 424 8.28 8.55 1.96
C GLY A 424 9.60 9.31 1.76
N GLU A 425 10.18 9.21 0.56
CA GLU A 425 11.51 9.76 0.25
C GLU A 425 11.59 11.31 0.34
N ALA A 426 10.48 12.04 0.16
CA ALA A 426 10.50 13.51 0.15
C ALA A 426 10.73 14.13 1.53
N SER A 427 10.24 13.55 2.63
CA SER A 427 10.53 14.01 3.98
C SER A 427 11.85 13.47 4.54
N ALA A 428 12.47 12.49 3.86
CA ALA A 428 13.78 11.94 4.20
C ALA A 428 14.97 12.73 3.62
N GLN A 429 14.75 13.61 2.64
CA GLN A 429 15.84 14.33 1.95
C GLN A 429 16.51 15.42 2.80
N ASP A 430 15.80 15.99 3.77
CA ASP A 430 16.41 16.88 4.76
C ASP A 430 15.96 16.48 6.17
N THR A 431 16.70 15.54 6.76
CA THR A 431 16.52 15.14 8.17
C THR A 431 17.30 16.02 9.13
N THR A 432 17.96 17.10 8.65
CA THR A 432 18.79 17.94 9.52
C THR A 432 17.99 18.66 10.58
N TRP A 433 16.70 18.92 10.33
CA TRP A 433 15.77 19.46 11.33
C TRP A 433 15.53 18.50 12.50
N LEU A 434 15.78 17.18 12.37
CA LEU A 434 15.72 16.27 13.52
C LEU A 434 16.75 16.65 14.60
N ASN A 435 17.85 17.33 14.22
CA ASN A 435 18.81 17.87 15.19
C ASN A 435 18.23 19.04 16.00
N HIS A 436 17.12 19.63 15.55
CA HIS A 436 16.37 20.60 16.33
C HIS A 436 15.57 19.94 17.46
N LEU A 437 15.30 18.63 17.40
CA LEU A 437 14.71 17.90 18.53
C LEU A 437 15.81 17.62 19.56
N GLN A 438 15.86 18.42 20.62
CA GLN A 438 16.88 18.34 21.67
C GLN A 438 16.32 17.61 22.89
N PRO A 439 16.50 16.28 23.00
CA PRO A 439 16.09 15.54 24.19
C PRO A 439 16.85 16.06 25.41
N SER A 440 16.14 16.30 26.51
CA SER A 440 16.77 16.66 27.78
C SER A 440 16.67 15.54 28.79
N GLY A 441 17.81 15.04 29.27
CA GLY A 441 17.87 14.00 30.30
C GLY A 441 17.77 12.58 29.75
N LYS A 442 16.94 11.73 30.37
CA LYS A 442 16.77 10.30 30.01
C LYS A 442 15.79 10.08 28.84
N SER A 443 15.22 11.14 28.30
CA SER A 443 14.22 11.10 27.23
C SER A 443 14.86 10.65 25.92
N GLY A 444 14.45 9.50 25.38
CA GLY A 444 14.96 8.98 24.12
C GLY A 444 14.24 9.60 22.93
N LEU A 445 14.97 10.23 22.01
CA LEU A 445 14.48 10.46 20.65
C LEU A 445 14.67 9.16 19.86
N ILE A 446 13.59 8.59 19.35
CA ILE A 446 13.63 7.42 18.47
C ILE A 446 13.15 7.87 17.09
N SER A 447 14.09 8.13 16.19
CA SER A 447 13.79 8.40 14.78
C SER A 447 13.74 7.07 14.03
N ILE A 448 12.60 6.73 13.46
CA ILE A 448 12.47 5.58 12.55
C ILE A 448 12.36 6.12 11.14
N ASN A 449 13.42 5.91 10.37
CA ASN A 449 13.43 6.20 8.95
C ASN A 449 13.14 4.88 8.23
N THR A 450 11.97 4.75 7.59
CA THR A 450 11.70 3.59 6.75
C THR A 450 11.01 3.98 5.45
N PHE A 451 11.82 4.10 4.41
CA PHE A 451 11.64 3.36 3.16
C PHE A 451 13.07 3.06 2.64
N ASP A 452 13.43 1.77 2.58
CA ASP A 452 14.66 1.18 2.04
C ASP A 452 15.98 1.31 2.84
N GLY A 453 16.53 0.14 3.19
CA GLY A 453 17.74 -0.02 4.00
C GLY A 453 19.05 0.25 3.26
N SER A 454 19.51 1.50 3.22
CA SER A 454 20.94 1.79 3.13
C SER A 454 21.41 2.65 4.29
N PHE A 455 21.97 1.99 5.30
CA PHE A 455 22.36 2.52 6.62
C PHE A 455 23.73 3.22 6.66
N ALA A 456 24.35 3.49 5.50
CA ALA A 456 25.79 3.77 5.45
C ALA A 456 26.18 5.18 5.93
N ASP A 457 25.30 6.18 5.86
CA ASP A 457 25.69 7.58 6.10
C ASP A 457 25.28 8.17 7.47
N LEU A 458 24.49 7.46 8.27
CA LEU A 458 24.06 7.93 9.60
C LEU A 458 24.86 7.33 10.78
N ALA A 459 25.82 6.44 10.52
CA ALA A 459 26.68 5.83 11.53
C ALA A 459 27.72 6.79 12.16
N ARG A 460 27.65 8.11 11.94
CA ARG A 460 28.62 9.09 12.47
C ARG A 460 28.08 10.07 13.52
N ALA A 461 26.82 10.00 13.93
CA ALA A 461 26.31 10.82 15.04
C ALA A 461 26.20 9.99 16.35
N ARG A 462 27.20 10.12 17.23
CA ARG A 462 27.22 9.71 18.66
C ARG A 462 26.47 10.77 19.51
N THR A 463 25.92 10.58 20.72
CA THR A 463 25.85 9.60 21.85
C THR A 463 24.69 10.10 22.76
N ALA A 464 24.01 9.36 23.64
CA ALA A 464 24.48 8.54 24.75
C ALA A 464 23.40 7.53 25.20
N GLU A 465 23.86 6.37 25.67
CA GLU A 465 23.14 5.35 26.46
C GLU A 465 21.61 5.23 26.24
N SER A 466 21.19 4.47 25.22
CA SER A 466 19.80 4.02 25.05
C SER A 466 19.76 2.52 24.69
N PRO A 467 18.78 1.74 25.21
CA PRO A 467 18.68 0.32 24.94
C PRO A 467 18.16 0.05 23.52
N ARG A 468 18.95 -0.70 22.75
CA ARG A 468 18.59 -1.33 21.46
C ARG A 468 18.24 -0.38 20.31
N SER A 469 19.25 0.28 19.74
CA SER A 469 19.17 0.74 18.35
C SER A 469 19.46 -0.43 17.39
N GLY A 470 18.48 -0.85 16.58
CA GLY A 470 18.73 -1.79 15.47
C GLY A 470 17.69 -2.88 15.20
N LEU A 471 16.40 -2.65 15.41
CA LEU A 471 15.34 -3.58 14.97
C LEU A 471 14.26 -2.82 14.20
N ASP A 472 13.70 -3.46 13.17
CA ASP A 472 12.49 -3.02 12.46
C ASP A 472 11.37 -2.83 13.49
N TRP A 473 10.99 -1.58 13.76
CA TRP A 473 9.83 -1.29 14.60
C TRP A 473 8.56 -1.44 13.77
N SER A 474 7.75 -2.43 14.12
CA SER A 474 6.41 -2.60 13.57
C SER A 474 5.40 -1.70 14.32
N TRP A 475 4.22 -1.52 13.74
CA TRP A 475 3.09 -0.86 14.42
C TRP A 475 2.74 -1.52 15.77
N LYS A 476 3.01 -2.82 15.91
CA LYS A 476 2.83 -3.56 17.16
C LYS A 476 3.84 -3.11 18.22
N ASP A 477 5.07 -2.77 17.84
CA ASP A 477 6.11 -2.30 18.76
C ASP A 477 5.81 -0.89 19.27
N ALA A 478 5.27 0.00 18.42
CA ALA A 478 4.79 1.32 18.83
C ALA A 478 3.60 1.21 19.82
N LEU A 479 2.70 0.26 19.60
CA LEU A 479 1.58 -0.03 20.51
C LEU A 479 2.02 -0.65 21.83
N GLU A 480 2.96 -1.59 21.80
CA GLU A 480 3.57 -2.14 23.01
C GLU A 480 4.35 -1.08 23.77
N TRP A 481 4.92 -0.09 23.08
CA TRP A 481 5.57 1.06 23.71
C TRP A 481 4.56 1.96 24.43
N PHE A 482 3.42 2.31 23.83
CA PHE A 482 2.36 3.09 24.50
C PHE A 482 1.80 2.42 25.75
N ARG A 483 1.82 1.08 25.82
CA ARG A 483 1.32 0.30 26.96
C ARG A 483 2.31 0.15 28.12
N ARG A 484 3.57 0.59 27.97
CA ARG A 484 4.56 0.47 29.05
C ARG A 484 4.42 1.66 30.00
N PRO A 485 4.24 1.43 31.32
CA PRO A 485 4.40 2.50 32.29
C PRO A 485 5.89 2.90 32.34
N GLY A 486 6.17 4.17 32.03
CA GLY A 486 7.43 4.91 32.27
C GLY A 486 8.75 4.18 32.08
#